data_AF-A0A2M8PJT3-F1
#
_entry.id   AF-A0A2M8PJT3-F1
#
_cell.length_a   1.000
_cell.length_b   1.000
_cell.length_c   1.000
_cell.angle_alpha   90.00
_cell.angle_beta   90.00
_cell.angle_gamma   90.00
#
_symmetry.space_group_name_H-M   'P 1'
#
loop_
_entity.id
_entity.type
_entity.pdbx_description
1 polymer ?
#
loop_
_entity_poly.entity_id
_entity_poly.type
_entity_poly.pdbx_seq_one_letter_code
_entity_poly.pdbx_strand_id
1 'polypeptide(L)'
;AKAMQEALEAIESAKDKSTRKAAKKHLKALEASHNGNTVRLTRKLEELTHLESRVTILGHVQRGGTPSPADRLLATRLGTAAAQLIHDGVYGVMVAARGDDIEAIPLKEVAGKRKTVPPDHPWIE
;
A
#
# COMPACT_ATOMS: atom_id res chain seq x y z
N ALA A 1 13.41 -2.47 -4.29
CA ALA A 1 12.74 -1.32 -3.62
C ALA A 1 13.26 0.03 -4.14
N LYS A 2 14.56 0.31 -4.03
CA LYS A 2 15.19 1.57 -4.43
C LYS A 2 14.85 2.06 -5.85
N ALA A 3 14.96 1.19 -6.87
CA ALA A 3 14.65 1.55 -8.26
C ALA A 3 13.17 1.95 -8.50
N MET A 4 12.21 1.38 -7.75
CA MET A 4 10.82 1.84 -7.81
C MET A 4 10.68 3.22 -7.16
N GLN A 5 11.34 3.43 -6.03
CA GLN A 5 11.31 4.67 -5.28
C GLN A 5 11.90 5.84 -6.10
N GLU A 6 13.05 5.61 -6.75
CA GLU A 6 13.67 6.54 -7.69
C GLU A 6 12.76 6.83 -8.90
N ALA A 7 12.12 5.80 -9.48
CA ALA A 7 11.17 5.99 -10.57
C ALA A 7 9.93 6.80 -10.17
N LEU A 8 9.53 6.73 -8.89
CA LEU A 8 8.42 7.47 -8.33
C LEU A 8 8.80 8.92 -8.00
N GLU A 9 9.97 9.14 -7.42
CA GLU A 9 10.54 10.48 -7.19
C GLU A 9 10.71 11.22 -8.52
N ALA A 10 11.14 10.52 -9.59
CA ALA A 10 11.25 11.08 -10.93
C ALA A 10 9.89 11.51 -11.55
N ILE A 11 8.76 10.94 -11.09
CA ILE A 11 7.41 11.38 -11.50
C ILE A 11 7.01 12.64 -10.75
N GLU A 12 7.35 12.74 -9.46
CA GLU A 12 7.05 13.90 -8.61
C GLU A 12 7.91 15.11 -8.98
N SER A 13 9.18 14.91 -9.32
CA SER A 13 10.11 15.97 -9.71
C SER A 13 9.97 16.43 -11.17
N ALA A 14 9.09 15.80 -11.97
CA ALA A 14 8.92 16.10 -13.38
C ALA A 14 8.19 17.44 -13.58
N LYS A 15 8.89 18.42 -14.18
CA LYS A 15 8.38 19.78 -14.44
C LYS A 15 7.49 19.88 -15.68
N ASP A 16 7.65 18.97 -16.65
CA ASP A 16 6.99 19.03 -17.95
C ASP A 16 6.10 17.82 -18.22
N LYS A 17 5.06 18.00 -19.04
CA LYS A 17 4.15 16.92 -19.45
C LYS A 17 4.90 15.78 -20.17
N SER A 18 5.95 16.10 -20.92
CA SER A 18 6.77 15.12 -21.67
C SER A 18 7.63 14.27 -20.74
N THR A 19 8.35 14.90 -19.80
CA THR A 19 9.21 14.19 -18.83
C THR A 19 8.39 13.32 -17.88
N ARG A 20 7.22 13.80 -17.45
CA ARG A 20 6.27 13.01 -16.65
C ARG A 20 5.74 11.79 -17.40
N LYS A 21 5.51 11.89 -18.72
CA LYS A 21 5.07 10.77 -19.56
C LYS A 21 6.17 9.70 -19.68
N ALA A 22 7.44 10.11 -19.84
CA ALA A 22 8.58 9.21 -19.86
C ALA A 22 8.77 8.48 -18.52
N ALA A 23 8.70 9.21 -17.39
CA ALA A 23 8.81 8.61 -16.06
C ALA A 23 7.68 7.59 -15.78
N LYS A 24 6.43 7.90 -16.16
CA LYS A 24 5.31 6.94 -16.09
C LYS A 24 5.53 5.69 -16.94
N LYS A 25 6.13 5.82 -18.13
CA LYS A 25 6.46 4.68 -18.99
C LYS A 25 7.53 3.79 -18.34
N HIS A 26 8.54 4.40 -17.71
CA HIS A 26 9.58 3.69 -17.00
C HIS A 26 9.02 2.93 -15.79
N LEU A 27 8.16 3.57 -14.99
CA LEU A 27 7.47 2.91 -13.87
C LEU A 27 6.65 1.71 -14.35
N LYS A 28 5.87 1.87 -15.43
CA LYS A 28 5.07 0.77 -16.00
C LYS A 28 5.93 -0.39 -16.51
N ALA A 29 7.12 -0.11 -17.03
CA ALA A 29 8.08 -1.14 -17.43
C ALA A 29 8.69 -1.88 -16.22
N LEU A 30 9.00 -1.15 -15.14
CA LEU A 30 9.42 -1.73 -13.86
C LEU A 30 8.32 -2.62 -13.25
N GLU A 31 7.08 -2.15 -13.24
CA GLU A 31 5.92 -2.93 -12.78
C GLU A 31 5.72 -4.20 -13.64
N ALA A 32 5.83 -4.08 -14.96
CA ALA A 32 5.75 -5.24 -15.85
C ALA A 32 6.89 -6.24 -15.62
N SER A 33 8.09 -5.74 -15.27
CA SER A 33 9.24 -6.59 -14.91
C SER A 33 9.01 -7.38 -13.62
N HIS A 34 8.09 -6.94 -12.76
CA HIS A 34 7.74 -7.66 -11.55
C HIS A 34 6.75 -8.82 -11.79
N ASN A 35 6.13 -8.89 -12.96
CA ASN A 35 5.27 -10.03 -13.31
C ASN A 35 6.10 -11.31 -13.41
N GLY A 36 5.63 -12.37 -12.76
CA GLY A 36 6.32 -13.66 -12.73
C GLY A 36 7.54 -13.71 -11.81
N ASN A 37 7.81 -12.68 -11.02
CA ASN A 37 8.91 -12.67 -10.04
C ASN A 37 8.87 -13.89 -9.11
N THR A 38 7.68 -14.27 -8.63
CA THR A 38 7.52 -15.40 -7.70
C THR A 38 7.94 -16.73 -8.33
N VAL A 39 7.59 -16.94 -9.61
CA VAL A 39 7.97 -18.15 -10.35
C VAL A 39 9.48 -18.17 -10.61
N ARG A 40 10.04 -17.03 -11.04
CA ARG A 40 11.49 -16.89 -11.25
C ARG A 40 12.28 -17.12 -9.96
N LEU A 41 11.80 -16.59 -8.84
CA LEU A 41 12.41 -16.77 -7.53
C LEU A 41 12.39 -18.24 -7.11
N THR A 42 11.25 -18.92 -7.30
CA THR A 42 11.10 -20.34 -6.99
C THR A 42 12.14 -21.16 -7.73
N ARG A 43 12.23 -21.01 -9.06
CA ARG A 43 13.24 -21.72 -9.87
C ARG A 43 14.67 -21.42 -9.41
N LYS A 44 14.97 -20.15 -9.10
CA LYS A 44 16.31 -19.75 -8.64
C LYS A 44 16.66 -20.36 -7.27
N LEU A 45 15.68 -20.52 -6.38
CA LEU A 45 15.88 -21.19 -5.09
C LEU A 45 16.21 -22.67 -5.29
N GLU A 46 15.50 -23.36 -6.19
CA GLU A 46 15.79 -24.77 -6.50
C GLU A 46 17.19 -24.93 -7.10
N GLU A 47 17.58 -24.05 -8.03
CA GLU A 47 18.92 -24.04 -8.63
C GLU A 47 20.04 -23.85 -7.59
N LEU A 48 19.83 -22.96 -6.61
CA LEU A 48 20.83 -22.62 -5.60
C LEU A 48 20.90 -23.60 -4.44
N THR A 49 19.78 -24.21 -4.07
CA THR A 49 19.67 -25.05 -2.86
C THR A 49 19.64 -26.54 -3.18
N HIS A 50 19.35 -26.92 -4.43
CA HIS A 50 19.08 -28.29 -4.84
C HIS A 50 17.90 -28.96 -4.10
N LEU A 51 16.99 -28.15 -3.55
CA LEU A 51 15.77 -28.60 -2.86
C LEU A 51 14.54 -28.22 -3.68
N GLU A 52 13.51 -29.08 -3.67
CA GLU A 52 12.20 -28.78 -4.28
C GLU A 52 11.57 -27.55 -3.60
N SER A 53 11.10 -26.59 -4.41
CA SER A 53 10.45 -25.37 -3.92
C SER A 53 9.03 -25.27 -4.47
N ARG A 54 8.04 -25.11 -3.59
CA ARG A 54 6.63 -24.97 -3.97
C ARG A 54 6.16 -23.55 -3.78
N VAL A 55 5.55 -22.99 -4.83
CA VAL A 55 4.98 -21.65 -4.80
C VAL A 55 3.48 -21.69 -4.54
N THR A 56 2.98 -20.81 -3.68
CA THR A 56 1.54 -20.58 -3.48
C THR A 56 1.27 -19.08 -3.57
N ILE A 57 0.29 -18.71 -4.40
CA ILE A 57 -0.14 -17.33 -4.59
C ILE A 57 -1.56 -17.20 -4.06
N LEU A 58 -1.71 -16.56 -2.88
CA LEU A 58 -3.01 -16.48 -2.18
C LEU A 58 -4.06 -15.67 -2.95
N GLY A 59 -3.63 -14.63 -3.69
CA GLY A 59 -4.53 -13.81 -4.50
C GLY A 59 -5.71 -13.24 -3.71
N HIS A 60 -6.92 -13.38 -4.26
CA HIS A 60 -8.17 -12.81 -3.75
C HIS A 60 -8.63 -13.39 -2.41
N VAL A 61 -8.12 -14.55 -2.00
CA VAL A 61 -8.49 -15.18 -0.72
C VAL A 61 -8.20 -14.24 0.46
N GLN A 62 -7.16 -13.41 0.35
CA GLN A 62 -6.77 -12.41 1.37
C GLN A 62 -7.82 -11.31 1.60
N ARG A 63 -8.78 -11.13 0.70
CA ARG A 63 -9.85 -10.11 0.83
C ARG A 63 -11.16 -10.67 1.39
N GLY A 64 -11.26 -11.99 1.49
CA GLY A 64 -12.45 -12.67 2.01
C GLY A 64 -12.27 -13.15 3.45
N GLY A 65 -13.28 -13.85 3.96
CA GLY A 65 -13.28 -14.41 5.30
C GLY A 65 -14.07 -13.59 6.31
N THR A 66 -14.24 -14.16 7.50
CA THR A 66 -14.92 -13.48 8.61
C THR A 66 -13.95 -12.50 9.28
N PRO A 67 -14.31 -11.22 9.46
CA PRO A 67 -13.43 -10.24 10.10
C PRO A 67 -13.01 -10.67 11.50
N SER A 68 -11.76 -10.37 11.87
CA SER A 68 -11.23 -10.67 13.20
C SER A 68 -11.92 -9.81 14.27
N PRO A 69 -11.84 -10.18 15.57
CA PRO A 69 -12.36 -9.33 16.65
C PRO A 69 -11.80 -7.91 16.62
N ALA A 70 -10.51 -7.75 16.29
CA ALA A 70 -9.87 -6.45 16.17
C ALA A 70 -10.45 -5.61 15.01
N ASP A 71 -10.68 -6.23 13.85
CA ASP A 71 -11.29 -5.55 12.70
C ASP A 71 -12.71 -5.08 13.02
N ARG A 72 -13.49 -5.92 13.72
CA ARG A 72 -14.85 -5.56 14.14
C ARG A 72 -14.84 -4.37 15.09
N LEU A 73 -13.98 -4.39 16.11
CA LEU A 73 -13.86 -3.30 17.07
C LEU A 73 -13.42 -2.00 16.37
N LEU A 74 -12.42 -2.07 15.50
CA LEU A 74 -11.94 -0.94 14.71
C LEU A 74 -13.06 -0.36 13.83
N ALA A 75 -13.79 -1.22 13.10
CA ALA A 75 -14.89 -0.80 12.25
C ALA A 75 -16.01 -0.11 13.05
N THR A 76 -16.38 -0.66 14.21
CA THR A 76 -17.36 -0.03 15.10
C THR A 76 -16.88 1.34 15.58
N ARG A 77 -15.63 1.46 16.06
CA ARG A 77 -15.08 2.74 16.52
C ARG A 77 -15.07 3.80 15.41
N LEU A 78 -14.58 3.44 14.23
CA LEU A 78 -14.53 4.34 13.08
C LEU A 78 -15.94 4.76 12.62
N GLY A 79 -16.87 3.80 12.54
CA GLY A 79 -18.25 4.05 12.12
C GLY A 79 -19.02 4.94 13.09
N THR A 80 -18.91 4.68 14.41
CA THR A 80 -19.54 5.51 15.44
C THR A 80 -18.99 6.93 15.43
N ALA A 81 -17.67 7.11 15.33
CA ALA A 81 -17.07 8.44 15.24
C ALA A 81 -17.49 9.17 13.97
N ALA A 82 -17.58 8.48 12.83
CA ALA A 82 -18.07 9.07 11.58
C ALA A 82 -19.52 9.56 11.72
N ALA A 83 -20.40 8.76 12.33
CA ALA A 83 -21.79 9.16 12.57
C ALA A 83 -21.89 10.39 13.48
N GLN A 84 -21.07 10.46 14.53
CA GLN A 84 -20.99 11.62 15.42
C GLN A 84 -20.54 12.88 14.67
N LEU A 85 -19.48 12.80 13.85
CA LEU A 85 -19.00 13.95 13.06
C LEU A 85 -20.07 14.46 12.09
N ILE A 86 -20.86 13.56 11.48
CA ILE A 86 -21.97 13.94 10.62
C ILE A 86 -23.06 14.68 11.44
N HIS A 87 -23.41 14.16 12.62
CA HIS A 87 -24.37 14.81 13.51
C HIS A 87 -23.93 16.23 13.89
N ASP A 88 -22.63 16.42 14.13
CA ASP A 88 -22.03 17.70 14.50
C ASP A 88 -21.79 18.63 13.29
N GLY A 89 -22.18 18.22 12.08
CA GLY A 89 -22.05 19.01 10.86
C GLY A 89 -20.62 19.11 10.32
N VAL A 90 -19.73 18.21 10.73
CA VAL A 90 -18.33 18.16 10.28
C VAL A 90 -18.21 17.25 9.06
N TYR A 91 -17.84 17.85 7.93
CA TYR A 91 -17.73 17.16 6.63
C TYR A 91 -16.37 17.35 5.99
N GLY A 92 -16.09 16.58 4.94
CA GLY A 92 -14.84 16.69 4.17
C GLY A 92 -13.61 16.16 4.91
N VAL A 93 -13.82 15.28 5.89
CA VAL A 93 -12.77 14.65 6.71
C VAL A 93 -12.79 13.13 6.54
N MET A 94 -11.64 12.50 6.69
CA MET A 94 -11.46 11.06 6.87
C MET A 94 -11.35 10.77 8.36
N VAL A 95 -12.06 9.75 8.83
CA VAL A 95 -11.90 9.25 10.20
C VAL A 95 -10.72 8.29 10.23
N ALA A 96 -9.73 8.56 11.09
CA ALA A 96 -8.53 7.76 11.24
C ALA A 96 -8.39 7.26 12.68
N ALA A 97 -7.89 6.04 12.85
CA ALA A 97 -7.45 5.55 14.15
C ALA A 97 -5.95 5.83 14.33
N ARG A 98 -5.57 6.46 15.45
CA ARG A 98 -4.17 6.66 15.85
C ARG A 98 -3.98 6.10 17.26
N GLY A 99 -3.41 4.90 17.34
CA GLY A 99 -3.40 4.16 18.61
C GLY A 99 -4.82 3.92 19.10
N ASP A 100 -5.10 4.34 20.33
CA ASP A 100 -6.42 4.21 20.95
C ASP A 100 -7.36 5.39 20.69
N ASP A 101 -6.90 6.41 19.97
CA ASP A 101 -7.68 7.61 19.65
C ASP A 101 -8.26 7.57 18.23
N ILE A 102 -9.29 8.39 18.02
CA ILE A 102 -9.91 8.65 16.72
C ILE A 102 -9.72 10.11 16.34
N GLU A 103 -9.24 10.35 15.12
CA GLU A 103 -8.96 11.68 14.58
C GLU A 103 -9.76 11.95 13.31
N ALA A 104 -10.24 13.18 13.16
CA ALA A 104 -10.82 13.69 11.92
C ALA A 104 -9.74 14.41 11.10
N ILE A 105 -9.35 13.85 9.96
CA ILE A 105 -8.28 14.40 9.12
C ILE A 105 -8.88 15.00 7.85
N PRO A 106 -8.66 16.28 7.52
CA PRO A 106 -9.17 16.87 6.29
C PRO A 106 -8.76 16.08 5.05
N LEU A 107 -9.72 15.77 4.15
CA LEU A 107 -9.45 14.95 2.96
C LEU A 107 -8.35 15.56 2.07
N LYS A 108 -8.24 16.89 2.03
CA LYS A 108 -7.18 17.61 1.30
C LYS A 108 -5.76 17.23 1.75
N GLU A 109 -5.60 16.77 2.99
CA GLU A 109 -4.32 16.38 3.55
C GLU A 109 -3.97 14.92 3.26
N VAL A 110 -4.94 14.11 2.85
CA VAL A 110 -4.76 12.68 2.63
C VAL A 110 -4.81 12.34 1.14
N ALA A 111 -5.68 13.01 0.39
CA ALA A 111 -5.87 12.78 -1.03
C ALA A 111 -4.56 12.99 -1.80
N GLY A 112 -4.18 12.00 -2.59
CA GLY A 112 -2.96 12.05 -3.41
C GLY A 112 -1.66 11.78 -2.65
N LYS A 113 -1.69 11.63 -1.32
CA LYS A 113 -0.51 11.23 -0.54
C LYS A 113 -0.43 9.71 -0.45
N ARG A 114 0.79 9.17 -0.52
CA ARG A 114 1.05 7.74 -0.34
C ARG A 114 1.65 7.49 1.03
N LYS A 115 1.09 6.54 1.77
CA LYS A 115 1.71 6.00 2.99
C LYS A 115 2.83 5.03 2.58
N THR A 116 4.07 5.38 2.89
CA THR A 116 5.24 4.52 2.69
C THR A 116 5.55 3.74 3.96
N VAL A 117 6.25 2.61 3.81
CA VAL A 117 6.84 1.90 4.94
C VAL A 117 8.23 2.51 5.20
N PRO A 118 8.57 2.89 6.45
CA PRO A 118 9.89 3.41 6.77
C PRO A 118 11.01 2.41 6.46
N PRO A 119 12.19 2.84 5.96
CA PRO A 119 13.30 1.94 5.66
C PRO A 119 13.88 1.21 6.89
N ASP A 120 13.73 1.80 8.07
CA ASP A 120 14.14 1.30 9.38
C ASP A 120 13.05 0.46 10.06
N HIS A 121 12.01 0.07 9.34
CA HIS A 121 10.96 -0.78 9.89
C HIS A 121 11.53 -2.15 10.28
N PRO A 122 11.20 -2.73 11.45
CA PRO A 122 11.74 -4.00 11.94
C PRO A 122 11.52 -5.24 11.05
N TRP A 123 10.79 -5.10 9.95
CA TRP A 123 10.51 -6.17 8.99
C TRP A 123 11.26 -5.99 7.66
N ILE A 124 12.14 -4.99 7.57
CA ILE A 124 12.90 -4.62 6.36
C ILE A 124 14.40 -4.94 6.51
N GLU A 125 14.80 -5.69 7.54
CA GLU A 125 16.18 -6.18 7.73
C GLU A 125 16.72 -7.00 6.54
#